data_AF-A0A166AZ17-F1
#
_entry.id   AF-A0A166AZ17-F1
#
_cell.length_a   1.000
_cell.length_b   1.000
_cell.length_c   1.000
_cell.angle_alpha   90.00
_cell.angle_beta   90.00
_cell.angle_gamma   90.00
#
_symmetry.space_group_name_H-M   'P 1'
#
loop_
_entity.id
_entity.type
_entity.pdbx_description
1 polymer ?
#
loop_
_entity_poly.entity_id
_entity_poly.type
_entity_poly.pdbx_seq_one_letter_code
_entity_poly.pdbx_strand_id
1 'polypeptide(L)'
;MISTVVGSFPLSNNKNDLSFKNKILTKFANDSYKNDIKFSVESQLNAGIDIISDGQVRGDMVELFLDFIPGFKKDGNTFYLKSKITKPQNPLRVKDLKIAIKYMNDYLNSNNNLKKYNKEEIDKKGVKGIITGPSTLIQSSKIGNIYKNQELAILDLAEVLKYEAIALENAGAKMIQIDEPFLSTGLLDVNTAKKAISIMSEEINIPFAIHCCGDIKDIFKDLTSFNVDIIDCEFAGNPCNFDFLNGNAKYLDGKKIGLGVIDTSNPKIESVEEIVQTIEKGIAIVGENNLLIDPDCGMKMLSEEIAFKKLENMVKAIKTFNS
;
A
#
# COMPACT_ATOMS: atom_id res chain seq x y z
N MET A 1 -7.64 -8.21 16.18
CA MET A 1 -6.98 -7.98 14.85
C MET A 1 -6.40 -6.58 14.71
N ILE A 2 -5.45 -6.35 13.76
CA ILE A 2 -4.90 -5.02 13.40
C ILE A 2 -5.65 -4.47 12.18
N SER A 3 -6.01 -3.19 12.20
CA SER A 3 -6.59 -2.49 11.04
C SER A 3 -5.55 -1.70 10.24
N THR A 4 -5.65 -1.72 8.92
CA THR A 4 -4.79 -0.92 8.04
C THR A 4 -5.51 -0.45 6.77
N VAL A 5 -4.80 0.20 5.86
CA VAL A 5 -5.27 0.60 4.52
C VAL A 5 -4.26 0.14 3.49
N VAL A 6 -4.66 -0.13 2.24
CA VAL A 6 -3.70 -0.53 1.20
C VAL A 6 -2.70 0.60 0.90
N GLY A 7 -3.17 1.82 0.68
CA GLY A 7 -2.25 2.92 0.43
C GLY A 7 -2.90 4.23 0.06
N SER A 8 -3.23 4.40 -1.22
CA SER A 8 -3.72 5.68 -1.73
C SER A 8 -5.06 6.09 -1.11
N PHE A 9 -5.25 7.39 -0.89
CA PHE A 9 -6.46 7.96 -0.28
C PHE A 9 -6.96 9.17 -1.09
N PRO A 10 -8.26 9.52 -1.04
CA PRO A 10 -8.77 10.69 -1.73
C PRO A 10 -8.01 11.98 -1.36
N LEU A 11 -7.83 12.85 -2.34
CA LEU A 11 -7.28 14.19 -2.10
C LEU A 11 -8.33 15.07 -1.41
N SER A 12 -7.87 16.05 -0.63
CA SER A 12 -8.78 17.03 -0.04
C SER A 12 -9.51 17.80 -1.16
N ASN A 13 -10.81 18.06 -1.00
CA ASN A 13 -11.66 18.74 -2.00
C ASN A 13 -11.22 20.18 -2.38
N ASN A 14 -10.09 20.67 -1.86
CA ASN A 14 -9.55 22.00 -2.11
C ASN A 14 -8.76 22.16 -3.44
N LYS A 15 -8.82 21.19 -4.36
CA LYS A 15 -8.02 21.22 -5.61
C LYS A 15 -8.75 21.58 -6.89
N ASN A 16 -10.06 21.87 -6.85
CA ASN A 16 -10.78 22.29 -8.05
C ASN A 16 -10.49 23.74 -8.48
N ASP A 17 -9.61 24.50 -7.81
CA ASP A 17 -9.45 25.93 -8.12
C ASP A 17 -8.02 26.48 -8.03
N LEU A 18 -7.03 25.72 -8.50
CA LEU A 18 -5.68 26.25 -8.69
C LEU A 18 -5.41 26.54 -10.16
N SER A 19 -5.68 27.79 -10.56
CA SER A 19 -5.26 28.33 -11.86
C SER A 19 -3.76 28.07 -12.10
N PHE A 20 -3.38 27.93 -13.38
CA PHE A 20 -2.02 27.61 -13.81
C PHE A 20 -0.94 28.54 -13.20
N LYS A 21 -1.30 29.79 -12.87
CA LYS A 21 -0.44 30.76 -12.16
C LYS A 21 -0.16 30.40 -10.70
N ASN A 22 -1.14 29.88 -9.95
CA ASN A 22 -0.96 29.51 -8.54
C ASN A 22 -0.13 28.23 -8.37
N LYS A 23 -0.12 27.33 -9.37
CA LYS A 23 0.77 26.15 -9.43
C LYS A 23 2.25 26.53 -9.53
N ILE A 24 2.57 27.70 -10.11
CA ILE A 24 3.95 28.19 -10.26
C ILE A 24 4.41 28.93 -9.01
N LEU A 25 3.55 29.75 -8.39
CA LEU A 25 3.86 30.53 -7.18
C LEU A 25 3.99 29.68 -5.91
N THR A 26 3.19 28.61 -5.76
CA THR A 26 3.34 27.66 -4.63
C THR A 26 4.60 26.78 -4.73
N LYS A 27 5.13 26.61 -5.95
CA LYS A 27 6.28 25.73 -6.25
C LYS A 27 7.57 26.11 -5.53
N PHE A 28 7.71 27.36 -5.08
CA PHE A 28 8.97 27.89 -4.55
C PHE A 28 9.05 28.02 -3.02
N ALA A 29 7.98 27.76 -2.25
CA ALA A 29 8.06 27.89 -0.78
C ALA A 29 7.20 26.93 0.05
N ASN A 30 6.13 26.33 -0.49
CA ASN A 30 5.25 25.45 0.29
C ASN A 30 4.95 24.16 -0.48
N ASP A 31 5.28 23.03 0.14
CA ASP A 31 4.95 21.71 -0.37
C ASP A 31 3.42 21.53 -0.43
N SER A 32 2.84 21.71 -1.62
CA SER A 32 1.39 21.74 -1.85
C SER A 32 0.67 20.45 -1.45
N TYR A 33 1.40 19.34 -1.38
CA TYR A 33 0.86 18.02 -1.02
C TYR A 33 0.84 17.76 0.49
N LYS A 34 1.54 18.59 1.29
CA LYS A 34 1.60 18.43 2.75
C LYS A 34 0.21 18.47 3.40
N ASN A 35 -0.68 19.31 2.88
CA ASN A 35 -2.06 19.39 3.36
C ASN A 35 -2.87 18.15 3.02
N ASP A 36 -2.67 17.54 1.85
CA ASP A 36 -3.35 16.29 1.49
C ASP A 36 -2.82 15.10 2.28
N ILE A 37 -1.50 15.04 2.57
CA ILE A 37 -0.93 14.04 3.48
C ILE A 37 -1.56 14.19 4.86
N LYS A 38 -1.59 15.41 5.39
CA LYS A 38 -2.23 15.70 6.68
C LYS A 38 -3.68 15.24 6.70
N PHE A 39 -4.44 15.60 5.67
CA PHE A 39 -5.84 15.24 5.51
C PHE A 39 -6.04 13.71 5.49
N SER A 40 -5.21 12.99 4.73
CA SER A 40 -5.23 11.52 4.69
C SER A 40 -4.97 10.92 6.06
N VAL A 41 -3.92 11.38 6.75
CA VAL A 41 -3.54 10.91 8.09
C VAL A 41 -4.66 11.17 9.10
N GLU A 42 -5.19 12.39 9.15
CA GLU A 42 -6.28 12.73 10.08
C GLU A 42 -7.55 11.92 9.79
N SER A 43 -7.92 11.75 8.52
CA SER A 43 -9.09 10.95 8.13
C SER A 43 -8.98 9.49 8.56
N GLN A 44 -7.83 8.86 8.30
CA GLN A 44 -7.59 7.46 8.68
C GLN A 44 -7.55 7.28 10.20
N LEU A 45 -6.91 8.19 10.94
CA LEU A 45 -6.87 8.16 12.40
C LEU A 45 -8.24 8.43 13.04
N ASN A 46 -9.04 9.32 12.45
CA ASN A 46 -10.40 9.59 12.90
C ASN A 46 -11.32 8.38 12.69
N ALA A 47 -11.17 7.66 11.57
CA ALA A 47 -11.87 6.38 11.35
C ALA A 47 -11.43 5.29 12.34
N GLY A 48 -10.22 5.42 12.90
CA GLY A 48 -9.69 4.55 13.96
C GLY A 48 -8.67 3.52 13.48
N ILE A 49 -8.15 3.66 12.25
CA ILE A 49 -7.16 2.76 11.65
C ILE A 49 -5.88 2.70 12.50
N ASP A 50 -5.29 1.51 12.62
CA ASP A 50 -4.06 1.30 13.40
C ASP A 50 -2.82 1.67 12.60
N ILE A 51 -2.60 1.00 11.48
CA ILE A 51 -1.46 1.27 10.59
C ILE A 51 -1.97 2.07 9.39
N ILE A 52 -1.66 3.36 9.36
CA ILE A 52 -2.11 4.30 8.32
C ILE A 52 -1.10 4.42 7.17
N SER A 53 -1.48 5.09 6.09
CA SER A 53 -0.58 5.50 5.00
C SER A 53 -0.43 7.02 4.90
N ASP A 54 0.49 7.48 4.06
CA ASP A 54 0.58 8.91 3.67
C ASP A 54 -0.44 9.33 2.60
N GLY A 55 -1.30 8.41 2.15
CA GLY A 55 -2.30 8.60 1.10
C GLY A 55 -1.77 8.62 -0.33
N GLN A 56 -0.45 8.46 -0.56
CA GLN A 56 0.20 8.48 -1.89
C GLN A 56 -0.25 9.65 -2.78
N VAL A 57 -0.38 10.84 -2.19
CA VAL A 57 -1.09 12.00 -2.77
C VAL A 57 -0.38 12.68 -3.95
N ARG A 58 0.88 12.31 -4.23
CA ARG A 58 1.75 13.03 -5.18
C ARG A 58 1.59 12.61 -6.64
N GLY A 59 0.99 11.47 -6.94
CA GLY A 59 0.91 10.99 -8.31
C GLY A 59 0.27 9.62 -8.45
N ASP A 60 0.41 9.08 -9.65
CA ASP A 60 0.14 7.67 -9.95
C ASP A 60 1.25 6.77 -9.38
N MET A 61 0.93 5.51 -9.06
CA MET A 61 1.84 4.55 -8.45
C MET A 61 3.12 4.31 -9.28
N VAL A 62 3.07 4.47 -10.61
CA VAL A 62 4.26 4.34 -11.47
C VAL A 62 5.07 5.63 -11.47
N GLU A 63 4.40 6.77 -11.63
CA GLU A 63 5.04 8.10 -11.68
C GLU A 63 5.78 8.45 -10.38
N LEU A 64 5.25 8.03 -9.23
CA LEU A 64 5.86 8.22 -7.92
C LEU A 64 7.30 7.68 -7.84
N PHE A 65 7.67 6.74 -8.71
CA PHE A 65 8.99 6.11 -8.73
C PHE A 65 9.75 6.47 -10.00
N LEU A 66 9.18 6.23 -11.18
CA LEU A 66 9.94 6.32 -12.43
C LEU A 66 10.31 7.74 -12.87
N ASP A 67 9.65 8.77 -12.35
CA ASP A 67 10.08 10.16 -12.59
C ASP A 67 11.42 10.47 -11.89
N PHE A 68 11.82 9.68 -10.90
CA PHE A 68 12.96 9.94 -10.05
C PHE A 68 14.08 8.90 -10.14
N ILE A 69 13.80 7.71 -10.68
CA ILE A 69 14.80 6.65 -10.87
C ILE A 69 15.59 6.91 -12.16
N PRO A 70 16.92 7.15 -12.08
CA PRO A 70 17.76 7.28 -13.25
C PRO A 70 17.70 6.03 -14.14
N GLY A 71 17.58 6.25 -15.45
CA GLY A 71 17.35 5.19 -16.44
C GLY A 71 16.08 5.41 -17.23
N PHE A 72 15.04 5.92 -16.56
CA PHE A 72 13.74 6.15 -17.16
C PHE A 72 13.61 7.55 -17.75
N LYS A 73 12.87 7.65 -18.86
CA LYS A 73 12.41 8.90 -19.45
C LYS A 73 10.93 8.78 -19.77
N LYS A 74 10.17 9.82 -19.43
CA LYS A 74 8.75 9.92 -19.72
C LYS A 74 8.52 10.65 -21.05
N ASP A 75 7.65 10.10 -21.89
CA ASP A 75 7.13 10.75 -23.10
C ASP A 75 5.61 10.54 -23.16
N GLY A 76 4.86 11.64 -23.08
CA GLY A 76 3.42 11.59 -22.80
C GLY A 76 3.12 10.84 -21.49
N ASN A 77 2.30 9.80 -21.58
CA ASN A 77 1.92 8.93 -20.46
C ASN A 77 2.73 7.61 -20.42
N THR A 78 3.80 7.50 -21.22
CA THR A 78 4.59 6.26 -21.32
C THR A 78 6.00 6.47 -20.79
N PHE A 79 6.47 5.54 -19.96
CA PHE A 79 7.85 5.48 -19.52
C PHE A 79 8.68 4.60 -20.45
N TYR A 80 9.88 5.08 -20.77
CA TYR A 80 10.87 4.37 -21.58
C TYR A 80 12.14 4.21 -20.78
N LEU A 81 12.66 2.99 -20.71
CA LEU A 81 13.98 2.72 -20.18
C LEU A 81 15.01 3.06 -21.27
N LYS A 82 15.79 4.12 -21.04
CA LYS A 82 16.73 4.68 -22.03
C LYS A 82 18.20 4.50 -21.65
N SER A 83 18.49 4.11 -20.42
CA SER A 83 19.83 3.74 -19.96
C SER A 83 19.74 2.74 -18.80
N LYS A 84 20.88 2.23 -18.34
CA LYS A 84 20.94 1.31 -17.20
C LYS A 84 20.26 1.93 -15.98
N ILE A 85 19.51 1.11 -15.24
CA ILE A 85 18.86 1.50 -13.99
C ILE A 85 19.93 1.71 -12.93
N THR A 86 19.91 2.84 -12.25
CA THR A 86 20.83 3.13 -11.14
C THR A 86 20.10 3.79 -9.99
N LYS A 87 20.66 3.68 -8.79
CA LYS A 87 20.09 4.25 -7.57
C LYS A 87 19.87 5.77 -7.69
N PRO A 88 18.70 6.31 -7.29
CA PRO A 88 18.51 7.76 -7.18
C PRO A 88 19.40 8.37 -6.10
N GLN A 89 19.64 9.69 -6.17
CA GLN A 89 20.46 10.39 -5.17
C GLN A 89 19.83 10.40 -3.79
N ASN A 90 18.50 10.53 -3.72
CA ASN A 90 17.74 10.57 -2.48
C ASN A 90 16.64 9.50 -2.52
N PRO A 91 16.24 8.95 -1.36
CA PRO A 91 15.02 8.15 -1.25
C PRO A 91 13.79 8.94 -1.71
N LEU A 92 12.84 8.24 -2.29
CA LEU A 92 11.71 8.80 -3.04
C LEU A 92 10.51 9.13 -2.14
N ARG A 93 10.22 8.27 -1.16
CA ARG A 93 9.01 8.30 -0.34
C ARG A 93 9.26 8.72 1.12
N VAL A 94 10.51 8.68 1.57
CA VAL A 94 10.90 9.03 2.95
C VAL A 94 10.39 10.39 3.42
N LYS A 95 10.38 11.40 2.54
CA LYS A 95 9.91 12.74 2.91
C LYS A 95 8.44 12.73 3.35
N ASP A 96 7.58 12.04 2.61
CA ASP A 96 6.15 11.99 2.88
C ASP A 96 5.84 11.10 4.08
N LEU A 97 6.54 9.98 4.20
CA LEU A 97 6.47 9.13 5.39
C LEU A 97 6.79 9.94 6.66
N LYS A 98 7.87 10.74 6.65
CA LYS A 98 8.23 11.59 7.80
C LYS A 98 7.19 12.67 8.08
N ILE A 99 6.55 13.23 7.04
CA ILE A 99 5.44 14.18 7.21
C ILE A 99 4.25 13.47 7.88
N ALA A 100 3.89 12.28 7.41
CA ALA A 100 2.78 11.49 7.95
C ALA A 100 3.03 11.07 9.40
N ILE A 101 4.22 10.54 9.72
CA ILE A 101 4.62 10.16 11.08
C ILE A 101 4.53 11.36 12.03
N LYS A 102 5.03 12.53 11.58
CA LYS A 102 4.94 13.75 12.38
C LYS A 102 3.49 14.10 12.71
N TYR A 103 2.61 14.12 11.69
CA TYR A 103 1.20 14.45 11.90
C TYR A 103 0.46 13.44 12.76
N MET A 104 0.75 12.14 12.60
CA MET A 104 0.21 11.09 13.46
C MET A 104 0.62 11.32 14.92
N ASN A 105 1.90 11.59 15.18
CA ASN A 105 2.38 11.86 16.54
C ASN A 105 1.75 13.13 17.12
N ASP A 106 1.64 14.22 16.34
CA ASP A 106 0.97 15.44 16.78
C ASP A 106 -0.50 15.20 17.11
N TYR A 107 -1.20 14.38 16.30
CA TYR A 107 -2.60 13.99 16.52
C TYR A 107 -2.75 13.18 17.81
N LEU A 108 -1.94 12.14 18.01
CA LEU A 108 -2.00 11.25 19.17
C LEU A 108 -1.66 11.98 20.48
N ASN A 109 -0.73 12.93 20.43
CA ASN A 109 -0.31 13.72 21.60
C ASN A 109 -1.24 14.90 21.92
N SER A 110 -2.28 15.15 21.14
CA SER A 110 -3.24 16.22 21.45
C SER A 110 -4.07 15.89 22.70
N ASN A 111 -4.34 16.88 23.55
CA ASN A 111 -5.02 16.71 24.85
C ASN A 111 -6.36 15.95 24.78
N ASN A 112 -7.08 16.06 23.66
CA ASN A 112 -8.34 15.35 23.45
C ASN A 112 -8.12 13.85 23.12
N ASN A 113 -7.03 13.52 22.43
CA ASN A 113 -6.76 12.15 21.97
C ASN A 113 -5.94 11.32 22.97
N LEU A 114 -5.15 11.96 23.85
CA LEU A 114 -4.47 11.28 24.96
C LEU A 114 -5.43 10.53 25.90
N LYS A 115 -6.70 10.96 25.97
CA LYS A 115 -7.75 10.27 26.74
C LYS A 115 -8.51 9.23 25.91
N LYS A 116 -8.39 9.25 24.59
CA LYS A 116 -9.15 8.40 23.66
C LYS A 116 -8.50 7.02 23.50
N TYR A 117 -7.17 6.95 23.50
CA TYR A 117 -6.44 5.71 23.24
C TYR A 117 -5.70 5.25 24.49
N ASN A 118 -5.81 3.96 24.80
CA ASN A 118 -4.97 3.33 25.81
C ASN A 118 -3.56 3.00 25.24
N LYS A 119 -2.65 2.55 26.09
CA LYS A 119 -1.26 2.27 25.71
C LYS A 119 -1.17 1.21 24.60
N GLU A 120 -1.94 0.13 24.69
CA GLU A 120 -1.92 -0.94 23.69
C GLU A 120 -2.44 -0.48 22.33
N GLU A 121 -3.46 0.39 22.32
CA GLU A 121 -3.96 1.00 21.08
C GLU A 121 -2.92 1.94 20.46
N ILE A 122 -2.18 2.69 21.27
CA ILE A 122 -1.08 3.55 20.81
C ILE A 122 0.07 2.73 20.23
N ASP A 123 0.45 1.63 20.88
CA ASP A 123 1.55 0.76 20.44
C ASP A 123 1.27 0.08 19.09
N LYS A 124 -0.01 -0.11 18.73
CA LYS A 124 -0.44 -0.58 17.41
C LYS A 124 -0.32 0.51 16.33
N LYS A 125 -0.35 1.79 16.69
CA LYS A 125 -0.32 2.88 15.69
C LYS A 125 1.02 2.94 14.96
N GLY A 126 0.95 3.32 13.69
CA GLY A 126 2.13 3.45 12.84
C GLY A 126 1.78 3.90 11.43
N VAL A 127 2.79 4.27 10.65
CA VAL A 127 2.63 4.59 9.23
C VAL A 127 3.38 3.54 8.40
N LYS A 128 2.72 2.95 7.39
CA LYS A 128 3.38 2.00 6.47
C LYS A 128 4.17 2.74 5.39
N GLY A 129 5.30 2.17 5.00
CA GLY A 129 6.03 2.54 3.79
C GLY A 129 5.52 1.73 2.61
N ILE A 130 5.26 2.38 1.47
CA ILE A 130 4.65 1.73 0.30
C ILE A 130 5.54 1.95 -0.91
N ILE A 131 5.85 0.87 -1.61
CA ILE A 131 6.69 0.84 -2.80
C ILE A 131 5.94 0.14 -3.92
N THR A 132 5.84 0.76 -5.09
CA THR A 132 5.38 0.05 -6.29
C THR A 132 6.46 -0.95 -6.71
N GLY A 133 6.08 -2.21 -6.85
CA GLY A 133 7.02 -3.29 -7.09
C GLY A 133 7.71 -3.24 -8.45
N PRO A 134 8.91 -3.83 -8.56
CA PRO A 134 9.73 -3.75 -9.76
C PRO A 134 9.07 -4.41 -10.98
N SER A 135 8.29 -5.46 -10.78
CA SER A 135 7.62 -6.17 -11.88
C SER A 135 6.58 -5.26 -12.52
N THR A 136 5.74 -4.61 -11.71
CA THR A 136 4.74 -3.62 -12.12
C THR A 136 5.38 -2.41 -12.79
N LEU A 137 6.46 -1.87 -12.23
CA LEU A 137 7.14 -0.70 -12.81
C LEU A 137 7.76 -0.99 -14.18
N ILE A 138 8.40 -2.16 -14.34
CA ILE A 138 8.97 -2.59 -15.63
C ILE A 138 7.86 -2.93 -16.63
N GLN A 139 6.81 -3.61 -16.21
CA GLN A 139 5.67 -3.94 -17.07
C GLN A 139 4.93 -2.68 -17.55
N SER A 140 4.93 -1.64 -16.74
CA SER A 140 4.37 -0.32 -17.08
C SER A 140 5.31 0.52 -17.98
N SER A 141 6.45 -0.03 -18.39
CA SER A 141 7.49 0.68 -19.13
C SER A 141 7.86 -0.03 -20.43
N LYS A 142 8.37 0.72 -21.41
CA LYS A 142 9.03 0.14 -22.59
C LYS A 142 10.54 0.00 -22.34
N ILE A 143 11.02 -1.24 -22.26
CA ILE A 143 12.42 -1.54 -21.87
C ILE A 143 13.49 -1.31 -22.96
N GLY A 144 13.07 -1.11 -24.22
CA GLY A 144 13.98 -0.90 -25.34
C GLY A 144 15.03 -2.02 -25.47
N ASN A 145 16.25 -1.66 -25.89
CA ASN A 145 17.37 -2.62 -26.08
C ASN A 145 18.43 -2.52 -24.96
N ILE A 146 18.13 -1.82 -23.86
CA ILE A 146 19.09 -1.62 -22.75
C ILE A 146 19.33 -2.93 -22.01
N TYR A 147 18.26 -3.70 -21.82
CA TYR A 147 18.28 -5.02 -21.19
C TYR A 147 17.96 -6.09 -22.23
N LYS A 148 18.50 -7.29 -22.01
CA LYS A 148 18.26 -8.43 -22.91
C LYS A 148 16.81 -8.92 -22.87
N ASN A 149 16.17 -8.76 -21.71
CA ASN A 149 14.78 -9.12 -21.43
C ASN A 149 14.26 -8.30 -20.24
N GLN A 150 12.95 -8.40 -19.95
CA GLN A 150 12.33 -7.67 -18.84
C GLN A 150 12.82 -8.18 -17.49
N GLU A 151 13.12 -9.48 -17.36
CA GLU A 151 13.50 -10.11 -16.10
C GLU A 151 14.78 -9.51 -15.51
N LEU A 152 15.80 -9.26 -16.35
CA LEU A 152 17.02 -8.60 -15.89
C LEU A 152 16.76 -7.15 -15.45
N ALA A 153 15.85 -6.44 -16.10
CA ALA A 153 15.48 -5.09 -15.70
C ALA A 153 14.70 -5.09 -14.37
N ILE A 154 13.85 -6.09 -14.13
CA ILE A 154 13.12 -6.29 -12.87
C ILE A 154 14.10 -6.50 -11.72
N LEU A 155 15.11 -7.35 -11.90
CA LEU A 155 16.11 -7.62 -10.86
C LEU A 155 17.00 -6.40 -10.57
N ASP A 156 17.48 -5.67 -11.59
CA ASP A 156 18.23 -4.43 -11.38
C ASP A 156 17.39 -3.36 -10.69
N LEU A 157 16.09 -3.27 -11.01
CA LEU A 157 15.18 -2.36 -10.35
C LEU A 157 14.91 -2.77 -8.90
N ALA A 158 14.83 -4.07 -8.60
CA ALA A 158 14.66 -4.59 -7.24
C ALA A 158 15.79 -4.12 -6.31
N GLU A 159 17.05 -4.14 -6.78
CA GLU A 159 18.20 -3.61 -6.02
C GLU A 159 18.06 -2.11 -5.73
N VAL A 160 17.55 -1.33 -6.68
CA VAL A 160 17.28 0.10 -6.47
C VAL A 160 16.14 0.32 -5.47
N LEU A 161 15.10 -0.51 -5.50
CA LEU A 161 13.97 -0.40 -4.59
C LEU A 161 14.26 -0.97 -3.19
N LYS A 162 15.20 -1.92 -3.04
CA LYS A 162 15.75 -2.34 -1.75
C LYS A 162 16.30 -1.15 -0.97
N TYR A 163 17.05 -0.26 -1.65
CA TYR A 163 17.53 0.99 -1.05
C TYR A 163 16.39 1.89 -0.52
N GLU A 164 15.26 1.96 -1.26
CA GLU A 164 14.09 2.70 -0.81
C GLU A 164 13.44 2.04 0.43
N ALA A 165 13.28 0.71 0.42
CA ALA A 165 12.70 -0.04 1.54
C ALA A 165 13.51 0.16 2.84
N ILE A 166 14.83 0.02 2.77
CA ILE A 166 15.74 0.27 3.90
C ILE A 166 15.64 1.73 4.36
N ALA A 167 15.53 2.69 3.44
CA ALA A 167 15.40 4.09 3.80
C ALA A 167 14.06 4.41 4.49
N LEU A 168 12.98 3.73 4.10
CA LEU A 168 11.66 3.85 4.73
C LEU A 168 11.64 3.23 6.13
N GLU A 169 12.22 2.04 6.31
CA GLU A 169 12.39 1.43 7.63
C GLU A 169 13.18 2.35 8.56
N ASN A 170 14.35 2.84 8.13
CA ASN A 170 15.18 3.77 8.91
C ASN A 170 14.48 5.11 9.20
N ALA A 171 13.49 5.48 8.41
CA ALA A 171 12.67 6.67 8.65
C ALA A 171 11.52 6.44 9.63
N GLY A 172 11.31 5.20 10.09
CA GLY A 172 10.31 4.83 11.09
C GLY A 172 9.03 4.22 10.52
N ALA A 173 9.07 3.63 9.32
CA ALA A 173 7.94 2.86 8.81
C ALA A 173 7.59 1.72 9.78
N LYS A 174 6.30 1.50 10.04
CA LYS A 174 5.81 0.41 10.89
C LYS A 174 5.85 -0.94 10.17
N MET A 175 5.71 -0.90 8.84
CA MET A 175 5.80 -2.02 7.92
C MET A 175 6.16 -1.50 6.53
N ILE A 176 6.69 -2.36 5.66
CA ILE A 176 6.89 -2.08 4.24
C ILE A 176 5.86 -2.89 3.44
N GLN A 177 5.25 -2.29 2.43
CA GLN A 177 4.34 -2.95 1.51
C GLN A 177 4.82 -2.74 0.07
N ILE A 178 4.87 -3.83 -0.69
CA ILE A 178 5.19 -3.81 -2.12
C ILE A 178 3.90 -4.05 -2.92
N ASP A 179 3.51 -3.08 -3.74
CA ASP A 179 2.32 -3.16 -4.57
C ASP A 179 2.67 -3.76 -5.94
N GLU A 180 2.17 -4.95 -6.23
CA GLU A 180 2.43 -5.69 -7.48
C GLU A 180 1.13 -6.10 -8.19
N PRO A 181 0.29 -5.14 -8.65
CA PRO A 181 -0.97 -5.45 -9.33
C PRO A 181 -0.81 -6.26 -10.61
N PHE A 182 0.34 -6.19 -11.29
CA PHE A 182 0.54 -6.98 -12.52
C PHE A 182 0.76 -8.47 -12.28
N LEU A 183 1.05 -8.92 -11.04
CA LEU A 183 1.29 -10.35 -10.78
C LEU A 183 0.06 -11.22 -11.00
N SER A 184 -1.15 -10.71 -10.73
CA SER A 184 -2.39 -11.44 -10.98
C SER A 184 -2.76 -11.54 -12.47
N THR A 185 -2.09 -10.80 -13.35
CA THR A 185 -2.43 -10.79 -14.79
C THR A 185 -1.90 -11.99 -15.56
N GLY A 186 -0.98 -12.79 -14.98
CA GLY A 186 -0.31 -13.89 -15.65
C GLY A 186 0.71 -13.48 -16.73
N LEU A 187 0.97 -12.17 -16.90
CA LEU A 187 1.91 -11.64 -17.90
C LEU A 187 3.38 -11.71 -17.46
N LEU A 188 3.65 -12.01 -16.20
CA LEU A 188 4.98 -11.92 -15.57
C LEU A 188 5.55 -13.29 -15.26
N ASP A 189 6.88 -13.42 -15.36
CA ASP A 189 7.59 -14.58 -14.81
C ASP A 189 7.61 -14.51 -13.28
N VAL A 190 6.82 -15.37 -12.66
CA VAL A 190 6.63 -15.43 -11.20
C VAL A 190 7.93 -15.75 -10.47
N ASN A 191 8.84 -16.53 -11.08
CA ASN A 191 10.14 -16.83 -10.47
C ASN A 191 11.03 -15.59 -10.37
N THR A 192 11.02 -14.74 -11.39
CA THR A 192 11.71 -13.46 -11.38
C THR A 192 11.09 -12.51 -10.35
N ALA A 193 9.76 -12.41 -10.31
CA ALA A 193 9.07 -11.60 -9.31
C ALA A 193 9.41 -12.04 -7.88
N LYS A 194 9.38 -13.35 -7.60
CA LYS A 194 9.79 -13.92 -6.32
C LYS A 194 11.22 -13.53 -5.93
N LYS A 195 12.17 -13.62 -6.88
CA LYS A 195 13.57 -13.22 -6.65
C LYS A 195 13.67 -11.73 -6.37
N ALA A 196 12.97 -10.89 -7.13
CA ALA A 196 12.93 -9.45 -6.94
C ALA A 196 12.40 -9.07 -5.54
N ILE A 197 11.30 -9.68 -5.11
CA ILE A 197 10.74 -9.48 -3.77
C ILE A 197 11.72 -9.96 -2.68
N SER A 198 12.42 -11.08 -2.91
CA SER A 198 13.44 -11.57 -1.97
C SER A 198 14.64 -10.62 -1.84
N ILE A 199 15.07 -9.98 -2.94
CA ILE A 199 16.10 -8.93 -2.91
C ILE A 199 15.61 -7.75 -2.07
N MET A 200 14.37 -7.29 -2.30
CA MET A 200 13.83 -6.11 -1.63
C MET A 200 13.56 -6.30 -0.14
N SER A 201 13.24 -7.52 0.30
CA SER A 201 13.02 -7.83 1.72
C SER A 201 14.32 -8.17 2.47
N GLU A 202 15.44 -8.33 1.77
CA GLU A 202 16.73 -8.53 2.41
C GLU A 202 17.10 -7.30 3.26
N GLU A 203 17.57 -7.53 4.49
CA GLU A 203 17.92 -6.50 5.49
C GLU A 203 16.74 -5.72 6.09
N ILE A 204 15.49 -6.01 5.73
CA ILE A 204 14.31 -5.42 6.37
C ILE A 204 13.93 -6.23 7.63
N ASN A 205 13.75 -5.55 8.76
CA ASN A 205 13.49 -6.18 10.08
C ASN A 205 12.10 -5.85 10.65
N ILE A 206 11.30 -5.10 9.90
CA ILE A 206 9.89 -4.82 10.18
C ILE A 206 9.00 -5.67 9.24
N PRO A 207 7.70 -5.85 9.57
CA PRO A 207 6.80 -6.62 8.71
C PRO A 207 6.85 -6.16 7.25
N PHE A 208 7.03 -7.12 6.34
CA PHE A 208 7.16 -6.90 4.91
C PHE A 208 5.99 -7.56 4.18
N ALA A 209 5.19 -6.76 3.49
CA ALA A 209 3.95 -7.18 2.85
C ALA A 209 4.06 -7.10 1.33
N ILE A 210 3.27 -7.92 0.65
CA ILE A 210 2.96 -7.75 -0.77
C ILE A 210 1.46 -7.58 -0.94
N HIS A 211 1.06 -6.59 -1.74
CA HIS A 211 -0.32 -6.37 -2.15
C HIS A 211 -0.49 -6.78 -3.61
N CYS A 212 -1.49 -7.62 -3.90
CA CYS A 212 -1.82 -8.04 -5.27
C CYS A 212 -3.32 -7.90 -5.52
N CYS A 213 -3.68 -7.11 -6.54
CA CYS A 213 -5.07 -6.78 -6.86
C CYS A 213 -5.77 -7.89 -7.66
N GLY A 214 -7.11 -7.95 -7.56
CA GLY A 214 -7.98 -8.75 -8.41
C GLY A 214 -8.06 -10.24 -8.09
N ASP A 215 -8.33 -11.04 -9.14
CA ASP A 215 -8.43 -12.50 -9.06
C ASP A 215 -7.03 -13.11 -8.87
N ILE A 216 -6.82 -13.75 -7.72
CA ILE A 216 -5.53 -14.36 -7.35
C ILE A 216 -5.46 -15.85 -7.67
N LYS A 217 -6.43 -16.42 -8.39
CA LYS A 217 -6.50 -17.86 -8.72
C LYS A 217 -5.16 -18.45 -9.16
N ASP A 218 -4.53 -17.80 -10.14
CA ASP A 218 -3.35 -18.34 -10.82
C ASP A 218 -2.04 -17.98 -10.12
N ILE A 219 -2.06 -17.09 -9.11
CA ILE A 219 -0.85 -16.57 -8.45
C ILE A 219 -0.80 -16.85 -6.95
N PHE A 220 -1.93 -17.10 -6.27
CA PHE A 220 -1.99 -17.15 -4.81
C PHE A 220 -1.03 -18.20 -4.22
N LYS A 221 -1.00 -19.40 -4.79
CA LYS A 221 -0.07 -20.44 -4.35
C LYS A 221 1.37 -19.99 -4.47
N ASP A 222 1.74 -19.29 -5.54
CA ASP A 222 3.11 -18.81 -5.71
C ASP A 222 3.45 -17.69 -4.72
N LEU A 223 2.51 -16.79 -4.42
CA LEU A 223 2.66 -15.75 -3.39
C LEU A 223 3.01 -16.35 -2.03
N THR A 224 2.45 -17.51 -1.67
CA THR A 224 2.81 -18.20 -0.41
C THR A 224 4.30 -18.56 -0.32
N SER A 225 4.99 -18.64 -1.46
CA SER A 225 6.41 -18.96 -1.52
C SER A 225 7.31 -17.72 -1.54
N PHE A 226 6.76 -16.50 -1.55
CA PHE A 226 7.53 -15.26 -1.55
C PHE A 226 8.09 -14.97 -0.16
N ASN A 227 9.24 -14.27 -0.11
CA ASN A 227 9.87 -13.87 1.15
C ASN A 227 9.19 -12.59 1.73
N VAL A 228 7.94 -12.75 2.13
CA VAL A 228 7.06 -11.74 2.73
C VAL A 228 6.43 -12.29 4.00
N ASP A 229 6.07 -11.42 4.95
CA ASP A 229 5.35 -11.78 6.17
C ASP A 229 3.83 -11.73 5.99
N ILE A 230 3.35 -10.88 5.08
CA ILE A 230 1.92 -10.61 4.86
C ILE A 230 1.63 -10.68 3.36
N ILE A 231 0.61 -11.44 2.99
CA ILE A 231 0.04 -11.46 1.64
C ILE A 231 -1.31 -10.76 1.71
N ASP A 232 -1.39 -9.58 1.12
CA ASP A 232 -2.58 -8.72 1.10
C ASP A 232 -3.33 -8.88 -0.24
N CYS A 233 -4.63 -9.18 -0.16
CA CYS A 233 -5.47 -9.55 -1.29
C CYS A 233 -6.91 -9.03 -1.13
N GLU A 234 -7.60 -8.91 -2.25
CA GLU A 234 -9.00 -8.48 -2.32
C GLU A 234 -9.96 -9.63 -2.00
N PHE A 235 -10.97 -9.42 -1.16
CA PHE A 235 -11.99 -10.45 -0.87
C PHE A 235 -13.42 -9.94 -0.94
N ALA A 236 -13.68 -8.66 -0.65
CA ALA A 236 -15.04 -8.12 -0.71
C ALA A 236 -15.55 -8.02 -2.15
N GLY A 237 -14.74 -7.43 -3.03
CA GLY A 237 -14.98 -7.31 -4.48
C GLY A 237 -14.64 -8.58 -5.25
N ASN A 238 -13.84 -9.49 -4.67
CA ASN A 238 -13.46 -10.77 -5.29
C ASN A 238 -13.74 -11.97 -4.36
N PRO A 239 -15.01 -12.33 -4.07
CA PRO A 239 -15.32 -13.39 -3.11
C PRO A 239 -14.78 -14.78 -3.48
N CYS A 240 -14.48 -15.04 -4.76
CA CYS A 240 -13.82 -16.28 -5.22
C CYS A 240 -12.43 -16.47 -4.60
N ASN A 241 -11.78 -15.39 -4.15
CA ASN A 241 -10.46 -15.45 -3.52
C ASN A 241 -10.49 -16.24 -2.19
N PHE A 242 -11.65 -16.36 -1.53
CA PHE A 242 -11.81 -17.23 -0.37
C PHE A 242 -11.58 -18.71 -0.70
N ASP A 243 -11.98 -19.18 -1.88
CA ASP A 243 -11.78 -20.58 -2.29
C ASP A 243 -10.28 -20.88 -2.46
N PHE A 244 -9.54 -19.94 -3.03
CA PHE A 244 -8.09 -20.08 -3.22
C PHE A 244 -7.33 -19.97 -1.90
N LEU A 245 -7.75 -19.05 -1.03
CA LEU A 245 -7.22 -18.97 0.33
C LEU A 245 -7.44 -20.28 1.07
N ASN A 246 -8.67 -20.81 1.08
CA ASN A 246 -8.99 -22.06 1.77
C ASN A 246 -8.23 -23.27 1.21
N GLY A 247 -8.15 -23.40 -0.12
CA GLY A 247 -7.42 -24.49 -0.77
C GLY A 247 -5.90 -24.47 -0.54
N ASN A 248 -5.33 -23.31 -0.22
CA ASN A 248 -3.89 -23.10 -0.12
C ASN A 248 -3.40 -22.62 1.26
N ALA A 249 -4.28 -22.46 2.26
CA ALA A 249 -3.94 -21.95 3.60
C ALA A 249 -2.77 -22.70 4.26
N LYS A 250 -2.66 -24.01 4.01
CA LYS A 250 -1.57 -24.86 4.50
C LYS A 250 -0.17 -24.46 4.01
N TYR A 251 -0.07 -23.67 2.94
CA TYR A 251 1.20 -23.21 2.38
C TYR A 251 1.64 -21.85 2.93
N LEU A 252 0.80 -21.19 3.75
CA LEU A 252 1.14 -19.87 4.29
C LEU A 252 2.34 -19.88 5.22
N ASP A 253 2.66 -21.02 5.85
CA ASP A 253 3.90 -21.21 6.63
C ASP A 253 4.21 -20.05 7.60
N GLY A 254 3.22 -19.65 8.41
CA GLY A 254 3.35 -18.57 9.38
C GLY A 254 3.10 -17.16 8.84
N LYS A 255 2.90 -16.99 7.53
CA LYS A 255 2.49 -15.72 6.93
C LYS A 255 1.07 -15.33 7.32
N LYS A 256 0.84 -14.02 7.39
CA LYS A 256 -0.47 -13.42 7.63
C LYS A 256 -1.16 -13.06 6.31
N ILE A 257 -2.47 -12.86 6.38
CA ILE A 257 -3.28 -12.38 5.27
C ILE A 257 -3.76 -10.95 5.57
N GLY A 258 -3.52 -10.04 4.63
CA GLY A 258 -4.31 -8.81 4.52
C GLY A 258 -5.64 -9.18 3.88
N LEU A 259 -6.72 -9.02 4.64
CA LEU A 259 -8.07 -9.40 4.24
C LEU A 259 -8.82 -8.15 3.81
N GLY A 260 -8.85 -7.91 2.50
CA GLY A 260 -9.67 -6.87 1.89
C GLY A 260 -11.16 -7.09 2.16
N VAL A 261 -11.74 -6.30 3.06
CA VAL A 261 -13.16 -6.42 3.49
C VAL A 261 -14.05 -5.28 3.01
N ILE A 262 -13.51 -4.36 2.21
CA ILE A 262 -14.23 -3.24 1.62
C ILE A 262 -13.98 -3.25 0.12
N ASP A 263 -15.03 -3.30 -0.69
CA ASP A 263 -14.89 -3.18 -2.13
C ASP A 263 -14.68 -1.69 -2.48
N THR A 264 -13.47 -1.37 -2.91
CA THR A 264 -13.09 0.00 -3.28
C THR A 264 -13.39 0.34 -4.74
N SER A 265 -13.85 -0.62 -5.54
CA SER A 265 -14.19 -0.42 -6.96
C SER A 265 -15.49 0.36 -7.16
N ASN A 266 -16.30 0.48 -6.09
CA ASN A 266 -17.62 1.08 -6.16
C ASN A 266 -17.94 1.98 -4.94
N PRO A 267 -18.89 2.92 -5.07
CA PRO A 267 -19.19 3.90 -4.02
C PRO A 267 -20.13 3.39 -2.92
N LYS A 268 -20.67 2.16 -3.01
CA LYS A 268 -21.58 1.61 -1.99
C LYS A 268 -20.82 1.46 -0.68
N ILE A 269 -21.32 2.05 0.39
CA ILE A 269 -20.76 1.85 1.73
C ILE A 269 -21.32 0.53 2.29
N GLU A 270 -20.44 -0.42 2.58
CA GLU A 270 -20.77 -1.69 3.21
C GLU A 270 -21.28 -1.44 4.64
N SER A 271 -22.30 -2.21 5.02
CA SER A 271 -22.76 -2.27 6.41
C SER A 271 -21.73 -2.95 7.30
N VAL A 272 -21.81 -2.68 8.61
CA VAL A 272 -20.95 -3.33 9.60
C VAL A 272 -21.14 -4.85 9.54
N GLU A 273 -22.38 -5.31 9.35
CA GLU A 273 -22.75 -6.71 9.28
C GLU A 273 -22.15 -7.43 8.05
N GLU A 274 -22.17 -6.80 6.87
CA GLU A 274 -21.52 -7.33 5.65
C GLU A 274 -20.00 -7.49 5.86
N ILE A 275 -19.37 -6.52 6.53
CA ILE A 275 -17.94 -6.57 6.83
C ILE A 275 -17.64 -7.67 7.86
N VAL A 276 -18.43 -7.78 8.94
CA VAL A 276 -18.29 -8.86 9.95
C VAL A 276 -18.36 -10.24 9.30
N GLN A 277 -19.32 -10.48 8.42
CA GLN A 277 -19.43 -11.77 7.70
C GLN A 277 -18.20 -12.07 6.85
N THR A 278 -17.59 -11.06 6.25
CA THR A 278 -16.35 -11.22 5.46
C THR A 278 -15.17 -11.56 6.36
N ILE A 279 -15.05 -10.87 7.51
CA ILE A 279 -14.03 -11.17 8.52
C ILE A 279 -14.18 -12.59 9.07
N GLU A 280 -15.40 -13.03 9.41
CA GLU A 280 -15.69 -14.38 9.92
C GLU A 280 -15.24 -15.47 8.96
N LYS A 281 -15.43 -15.28 7.64
CA LYS A 281 -14.91 -16.21 6.62
C LYS A 281 -13.39 -16.30 6.65
N GLY A 282 -12.70 -15.16 6.75
CA GLY A 282 -11.24 -15.14 6.88
C GLY A 282 -10.78 -15.87 8.15
N ILE A 283 -11.42 -15.60 9.29
CA ILE A 283 -11.12 -16.23 10.58
C ILE A 283 -11.32 -17.75 10.49
N ALA A 284 -12.39 -18.22 9.85
CA ALA A 284 -12.66 -19.64 9.68
C ALA A 284 -11.56 -20.38 8.89
N ILE A 285 -10.84 -19.69 8.01
CA ILE A 285 -9.81 -20.30 7.15
C ILE A 285 -8.41 -20.21 7.78
N VAL A 286 -8.00 -19.02 8.26
CA VAL A 286 -6.62 -18.81 8.73
C VAL A 286 -6.51 -18.49 10.22
N GLY A 287 -7.63 -18.27 10.91
CA GLY A 287 -7.65 -17.87 12.31
C GLY A 287 -7.39 -16.38 12.52
N GLU A 288 -7.96 -15.82 13.59
CA GLU A 288 -7.97 -14.38 13.86
C GLU A 288 -6.57 -13.74 13.94
N ASN A 289 -5.62 -14.41 14.61
CA ASN A 289 -4.27 -13.87 14.84
C ASN A 289 -3.42 -13.75 13.57
N ASN A 290 -3.87 -14.39 12.48
CA ASN A 290 -3.19 -14.40 11.18
C ASN A 290 -3.79 -13.39 10.20
N LEU A 291 -4.71 -12.53 10.66
CA LEU A 291 -5.37 -11.52 9.83
C LEU A 291 -4.91 -10.09 10.16
N LEU A 292 -4.72 -9.31 9.09
CA LEU A 292 -4.82 -7.86 9.09
C LEU A 292 -6.07 -7.50 8.29
N ILE A 293 -6.80 -6.48 8.72
CA ILE A 293 -8.05 -6.06 8.07
C ILE A 293 -7.86 -4.71 7.39
N ASP A 294 -8.16 -4.66 6.11
CA ASP A 294 -8.01 -3.51 5.23
C ASP A 294 -9.09 -3.46 4.13
N PRO A 295 -9.17 -2.37 3.35
CA PRO A 295 -9.92 -2.34 2.11
C PRO A 295 -9.28 -3.22 1.03
N ASP A 296 -10.05 -3.61 0.01
CA ASP A 296 -9.53 -4.39 -1.12
C ASP A 296 -8.36 -3.68 -1.83
N CYS A 297 -8.44 -2.38 -2.07
CA CYS A 297 -7.39 -1.64 -2.77
C CYS A 297 -7.22 -0.22 -2.23
N GLY A 298 -6.41 0.60 -2.91
CA GLY A 298 -6.31 2.03 -2.65
C GLY A 298 -7.64 2.75 -2.88
N MET A 299 -7.95 3.72 -2.03
CA MET A 299 -9.26 4.40 -1.99
C MET A 299 -9.29 5.71 -2.79
N LYS A 300 -8.22 6.06 -3.51
CA LYS A 300 -8.06 7.37 -4.20
C LYS A 300 -9.17 7.71 -5.19
N MET A 301 -9.87 6.71 -5.74
CA MET A 301 -10.95 6.91 -6.71
C MET A 301 -12.31 7.21 -6.07
N LEU A 302 -12.44 7.05 -4.74
CA LEU A 302 -13.66 7.35 -4.00
C LEU A 302 -13.71 8.83 -3.59
N SER A 303 -14.88 9.31 -3.20
CA SER A 303 -14.97 10.60 -2.51
C SER A 303 -14.43 10.48 -1.08
N GLU A 304 -13.95 11.60 -0.52
CA GLU A 304 -13.55 11.71 0.88
C GLU A 304 -14.60 11.12 1.84
N GLU A 305 -15.87 11.52 1.66
CA GLU A 305 -16.97 11.11 2.54
C GLU A 305 -17.22 9.59 2.47
N ILE A 306 -17.20 9.03 1.26
CA ILE A 306 -17.41 7.59 1.06
C ILE A 306 -16.24 6.80 1.64
N ALA A 307 -15.00 7.22 1.36
CA ALA A 307 -13.81 6.55 1.85
C ALA A 307 -13.76 6.56 3.39
N PHE A 308 -14.05 7.70 4.02
CA PHE A 308 -14.11 7.81 5.48
C PHE A 308 -15.18 6.89 6.08
N LYS A 309 -16.41 6.91 5.55
CA LYS A 309 -17.52 6.09 6.07
C LYS A 309 -17.25 4.59 5.92
N LYS A 310 -16.65 4.16 4.80
CA LYS A 310 -16.18 2.79 4.59
C LYS A 310 -15.19 2.37 5.67
N LEU A 311 -14.12 3.15 5.90
CA LEU A 311 -13.14 2.86 6.95
C LEU A 311 -13.75 2.88 8.36
N GLU A 312 -14.66 3.80 8.64
CA GLU A 312 -15.36 3.87 9.93
C GLU A 312 -16.19 2.60 10.20
N ASN A 313 -16.93 2.11 9.20
CA ASN A 313 -17.69 0.87 9.32
C ASN A 313 -16.77 -0.35 9.48
N MET A 314 -15.65 -0.40 8.78
CA MET A 314 -14.66 -1.46 8.95
C MET A 314 -14.09 -1.50 10.37
N VAL A 315 -13.72 -0.34 10.93
CA VAL A 315 -13.23 -0.29 12.32
C VAL A 315 -14.32 -0.67 13.32
N LYS A 316 -15.59 -0.28 13.09
CA LYS A 316 -16.72 -0.74 13.90
C LYS A 316 -16.90 -2.26 13.84
N ALA A 317 -16.78 -2.85 12.65
CA ALA A 317 -16.85 -4.30 12.45
C ALA A 317 -15.72 -5.03 13.18
N ILE A 318 -14.47 -4.56 13.10
CA ILE A 318 -13.34 -5.16 13.81
C ILE A 318 -13.57 -5.16 15.34
N LYS A 319 -14.20 -4.11 15.88
CA LYS A 319 -14.48 -4.00 17.32
C LYS A 319 -15.47 -5.03 17.83
N THR A 320 -16.31 -5.65 16.99
CA THR A 320 -17.23 -6.70 17.45
C THR A 320 -16.48 -7.97 17.90
N PHE A 321 -15.28 -8.21 17.36
CA PHE A 321 -14.44 -9.37 17.69
C PHE A 321 -13.54 -9.18 18.92
N ASN A 322 -13.35 -7.93 19.38
CA ASN A 322 -12.52 -7.63 20.56
C ASN A 322 -13.33 -7.66 21.88
N SER A 323 -14.46 -8.39 21.90
CA SER A 323 -15.43 -8.43 23.02
C SER A 323 -15.19 -9.60 23.97
#